data_AF-A0A1V4YDB2-F1
#
_entry.id   AF-A0A1V4YDB2-F1
#
_cell.length_a   1.000
_cell.length_b   1.000
_cell.length_c   1.000
_cell.angle_alpha   90.00
_cell.angle_beta   90.00
_cell.angle_gamma   90.00
#
_symmetry.space_group_name_H-M   'P 1'
#
loop_
_entity.id
_entity.type
_entity.pdbx_description
1 polymer ?
#
loop_
_entity_poly.entity_id
_entity_poly.type
_entity_poly.pdbx_seq_one_letter_code
_entity_poly.pdbx_strand_id
1 'polypeptide(L)'
;MKRALINYIVDIPLLILTVLEGVSGLILQFGGRGMSEWRHIHELCGVSMVILFVIHLALHWRWVVCVTKSTFGLNKKNAVQTCSTE
;
A
#
# COMPACT_ATOMS: atom_id res chain seq x y z
N MET A 1 -14.00 -17.08 -4.44
CA MET A 1 -13.11 -16.93 -5.63
C MET A 1 -12.99 -15.49 -6.13
N LYS A 2 -14.07 -14.74 -6.37
CA LYS A 2 -13.98 -13.36 -6.91
C LYS A 2 -13.37 -12.32 -5.95
N ARG A 3 -13.59 -12.45 -4.63
CA ARG A 3 -13.03 -11.53 -3.61
C ARG A 3 -11.50 -11.55 -3.57
N ALA A 4 -10.89 -12.74 -3.57
CA ALA A 4 -9.44 -12.90 -3.64
C ALA A 4 -8.85 -12.28 -4.92
N LEU A 5 -9.57 -12.37 -6.03
CA LEU A 5 -9.17 -11.79 -7.31
C LEU A 5 -9.22 -10.25 -7.27
N ILE A 6 -10.24 -9.67 -6.63
CA ILE A 6 -10.34 -8.21 -6.40
C ILE A 6 -9.19 -7.71 -5.52
N ASN A 7 -8.84 -8.45 -4.45
CA ASN A 7 -7.71 -8.10 -3.59
C ASN A 7 -6.40 -8.11 -4.40
N TYR A 8 -6.15 -9.16 -5.16
CA TYR A 8 -4.96 -9.25 -6.01
C TYR A 8 -4.90 -8.16 -7.10
N ILE A 9 -6.06 -7.76 -7.66
CA ILE A 9 -6.15 -6.69 -8.66
C ILE A 9 -5.73 -5.34 -8.10
N VAL A 10 -5.98 -5.05 -6.82
CA VAL A 10 -5.60 -3.77 -6.20
C VAL A 10 -4.19 -3.83 -5.64
N ASP A 11 -3.79 -4.98 -5.07
CA ASP A 11 -2.51 -5.13 -4.38
C ASP A 11 -1.33 -5.21 -5.35
N ILE A 12 -1.48 -5.90 -6.50
CA ILE A 12 -0.40 -6.03 -7.48
C ILE A 12 0.01 -4.66 -8.06
N PRO A 13 -0.91 -3.84 -8.59
CA PRO A 13 -0.55 -2.52 -9.12
C PRO A 13 0.02 -1.60 -8.05
N LEU A 14 -0.51 -1.65 -6.83
CA LEU A 14 0.01 -0.88 -5.71
C LEU A 14 1.45 -1.27 -5.37
N LEU A 15 1.74 -2.57 -5.34
CA LEU A 15 3.08 -3.08 -5.07
C LEU A 15 4.07 -2.68 -6.17
N ILE A 16 3.66 -2.78 -7.44
CA ILE A 16 4.48 -2.34 -8.58
C ILE A 16 4.77 -0.84 -8.48
N LEU A 17 3.75 -0.01 -8.27
CA LEU A 17 3.92 1.45 -8.14
C LEU A 17 4.79 1.83 -6.95
N THR A 18 4.68 1.11 -5.83
CA THR A 18 5.53 1.33 -4.65
C THR A 18 7.01 1.06 -4.98
N VAL A 19 7.30 -0.02 -5.70
CA VAL A 19 8.68 -0.35 -6.10
C VAL A 19 9.21 0.68 -7.10
N LEU A 20 8.41 1.06 -8.11
CA LEU A 20 8.80 2.04 -9.11
C LEU A 20 9.09 3.40 -8.48
N GLU A 21 8.24 3.87 -7.57
CA GLU A 21 8.45 5.15 -6.86
C GLU A 21 9.64 5.10 -5.91
N GLY A 22 9.87 3.97 -5.23
CA GLY A 22 11.07 3.78 -4.41
C GLY A 22 12.36 3.87 -5.25
N VAL A 23 12.37 3.24 -6.43
CA VAL A 23 13.51 3.31 -7.35
C VAL A 23 13.68 4.71 -7.94
N SER A 24 12.57 5.35 -8.36
CA SER A 24 12.57 6.72 -8.88
C SER A 24 13.11 7.73 -7.85
N GLY A 25 12.69 7.61 -6.59
CA GLY A 25 13.20 8.44 -5.49
C GLY A 25 14.69 8.24 -5.25
N LEU A 26 15.19 6.99 -5.31
CA LEU A 26 16.64 6.71 -5.24
C LEU A 26 17.40 7.36 -6.40
N ILE A 27 16.87 7.25 -7.63
CA ILE A 27 17.48 7.85 -8.82
C ILE A 27 17.56 9.37 -8.67
N LEU A 28 16.51 10.03 -8.17
CA LEU A 28 16.51 11.47 -7.92
C LEU A 28 17.47 11.87 -6.79
N GLN A 29 17.60 11.05 -5.75
CA GLN A 29 18.51 11.31 -4.62
C GLN A 29 19.99 11.25 -5.03
N PHE A 30 20.36 10.38 -5.96
CA PHE A 30 21.75 10.15 -6.38
C PHE A 30 22.10 10.70 -7.77
N GLY A 31 21.11 11.09 -8.57
CA GLY A 31 21.28 11.34 -10.00
C GLY A 31 21.73 12.75 -10.42
N GLY A 32 22.11 13.62 -9.48
CA GLY A 32 22.65 14.95 -9.79
C GLY A 32 21.61 15.99 -10.25
N ARG A 33 22.05 17.23 -10.47
CA ARG A 33 21.18 18.43 -10.60
C ARG A 33 20.40 18.55 -11.93
N GLY A 34 20.51 17.59 -12.85
CA GLY A 34 19.92 17.67 -14.20
C GLY A 34 18.52 17.05 -14.37
N MET A 35 17.92 16.53 -13.29
CA MET A 35 16.78 15.62 -13.37
C MET A 35 15.38 16.28 -13.27
N SER A 36 15.24 17.53 -13.73
CA SER A 36 13.99 18.31 -13.53
C SER A 36 12.76 17.61 -14.11
N GLU A 37 12.88 17.04 -15.30
CA GLU A 37 11.78 16.31 -15.97
C GLU A 37 11.37 15.04 -15.19
N TRP A 38 12.35 14.32 -14.64
CA TRP A 38 12.10 13.12 -13.82
C TRP A 38 11.44 13.45 -12.49
N ARG A 39 11.78 14.61 -11.90
CA ARG A 39 11.13 15.07 -10.68
C ARG A 39 9.63 15.30 -10.91
N HIS A 40 9.26 15.87 -12.05
CA HIS A 40 7.85 16.08 -12.38
C HIS A 40 7.09 14.75 -12.53
N ILE A 41 7.70 13.76 -13.20
CA ILE A 41 7.12 12.42 -13.35
C ILE A 41 6.99 11.74 -11.98
N HIS A 42 8.02 11.83 -11.14
CA HIS A 42 8.00 11.26 -9.78
C HIS A 42 6.91 11.90 -8.92
N GLU A 43 6.74 13.22 -8.95
CA GLU A 43 5.67 13.88 -8.21
C GLU A 43 4.27 13.43 -8.68
N LEU A 44 4.07 13.29 -9.98
CA LEU A 44 2.80 12.79 -10.55
C LEU A 44 2.53 11.32 -10.19
N CYS A 45 3.54 10.47 -10.30
CA CYS A 45 3.47 9.06 -9.91
C CYS A 45 3.19 8.91 -8.40
N GLY A 46 3.88 9.69 -7.56
CA GLY A 46 3.70 9.70 -6.11
C GLY A 46 2.27 10.06 -5.70
N VAL A 47 1.67 11.09 -6.31
CA VAL A 47 0.26 11.45 -6.03
C VAL A 47 -0.69 10.30 -6.39
N SER A 48 -0.51 9.66 -7.55
CA SER A 48 -1.34 8.51 -7.93
C SER A 48 -1.17 7.30 -7.00
N MET A 49 0.05 7.06 -6.50
CA MET A 49 0.36 5.99 -5.55
C MET A 49 -0.39 6.20 -4.23
N VAL A 50 -0.41 7.44 -3.72
CA VAL A 50 -1.14 7.77 -2.48
C VAL A 50 -2.64 7.50 -2.63
N ILE A 51 -3.24 7.85 -3.77
CA ILE A 51 -4.68 7.60 -4.02
C ILE A 51 -4.96 6.09 -3.99
N LEU A 52 -4.15 5.29 -4.69
CA LEU A 52 -4.30 3.83 -4.70
C LEU A 52 -4.07 3.20 -3.32
N PHE A 53 -3.12 3.75 -2.56
CA PHE A 53 -2.86 3.31 -1.19
C PHE A 53 -4.08 3.54 -0.29
N VAL A 54 -4.72 4.71 -0.37
CA VAL A 54 -5.95 4.99 0.41
C VAL A 54 -7.08 4.02 0.02
N ILE A 55 -7.27 3.75 -1.27
CA ILE A 55 -8.28 2.79 -1.75
C ILE A 55 -7.99 1.39 -1.18
N HIS A 56 -6.74 0.95 -1.23
CA HIS A 56 -6.32 -0.33 -0.64
C HIS A 56 -6.62 -0.38 0.87
N LEU A 57 -6.26 0.65 1.64
CA LEU A 57 -6.55 0.69 3.08
C LEU A 57 -8.05 0.66 3.37
N ALA A 58 -8.87 1.35 2.58
CA ALA A 58 -10.32 1.34 2.73
C ALA A 58 -10.91 -0.04 2.44
N LEU A 59 -10.40 -0.74 1.41
CA LEU A 59 -10.82 -2.11 1.08
C LEU A 59 -10.41 -3.11 2.17
N HIS A 60 -9.21 -2.94 2.72
CA HIS A 60 -8.63 -3.83 3.73
C HIS A 60 -8.90 -3.38 5.18
N TRP A 61 -9.79 -2.40 5.40
CA TRP A 61 -10.00 -1.76 6.70
C TRP A 61 -10.35 -2.74 7.84
N ARG A 62 -11.15 -3.78 7.56
CA ARG A 62 -11.47 -4.84 8.54
C ARG A 62 -10.22 -5.59 9.01
N TRP A 63 -9.32 -5.92 8.07
CA TRP A 63 -8.04 -6.56 8.39
C TRP A 63 -7.13 -5.62 9.18
N VAL A 64 -7.03 -4.34 8.79
CA VAL A 64 -6.24 -3.32 9.49
C VAL A 64 -6.67 -3.20 10.95
N VAL A 65 -7.96 -2.99 11.22
CA VAL A 65 -8.49 -2.89 12.60
C VAL A 65 -8.20 -4.15 13.40
N CYS A 66 -8.26 -5.32 12.76
CA CYS A 66 -7.97 -6.58 13.42
C CYS A 66 -6.49 -6.72 13.82
N VAL A 67 -5.58 -6.43 12.87
CA VAL A 67 -4.14 -6.41 13.12
C VAL A 67 -3.79 -5.38 14.18
N THR A 68 -4.30 -4.15 14.08
CA THR A 68 -4.07 -3.11 15.09
C THR A 68 -4.54 -3.56 16.48
N LYS A 69 -5.74 -4.14 16.61
CA LYS A 69 -6.23 -4.65 17.90
C LYS A 69 -5.36 -5.79 18.46
N SER A 70 -4.81 -6.64 17.59
CA SER A 70 -3.91 -7.74 17.95
C SER A 70 -2.54 -7.22 18.41
N THR A 71 -1.92 -6.33 17.63
CA THR A 71 -0.58 -5.77 17.89
C THR A 71 -0.56 -4.87 19.12
N PHE A 72 -1.61 -4.09 19.36
CA PHE A 72 -1.71 -3.22 20.54
C PHE A 72 -2.22 -3.95 21.80
N GLY A 73 -2.32 -5.29 21.78
CA GLY A 73 -2.64 -6.09 22.97
C GLY A 73 -4.06 -5.85 23.52
N LEU A 74 -4.95 -5.25 22.73
CA LEU A 74 -6.30 -4.86 23.16
C LEU A 74 -7.32 -6.01 23.10
N ASN A 75 -6.93 -7.27 22.90
CA ASN A 75 -7.91 -8.35 22.75
C ASN A 75 -7.75 -9.59 23.66
N LYS A 76 -8.79 -9.77 24.50
CA LYS A 76 -9.16 -10.99 25.22
C LYS A 76 -9.37 -12.18 24.27
N LYS A 77 -8.40 -13.09 24.21
CA LYS A 77 -8.44 -14.56 23.94
C LYS A 77 -9.38 -15.19 22.87
N ASN A 78 -10.35 -14.50 22.27
CA ASN A 78 -11.41 -15.07 21.42
C ASN A 78 -11.60 -14.35 20.06
N ALA A 79 -10.97 -13.20 19.77
CA ALA A 79 -11.16 -12.51 18.49
C ALA A 79 -10.17 -12.90 17.38
N VAL A 80 -9.12 -13.67 17.70
CA VAL A 80 -8.15 -14.16 16.70
C VAL A 80 -8.81 -15.15 15.72
N GLN A 81 -9.86 -15.87 16.16
CA GLN A 81 -10.50 -16.90 15.35
C GLN A 81 -11.46 -16.35 14.28
N THR A 82 -11.92 -15.10 14.36
CA THR A 82 -12.91 -14.54 13.42
C THR A 82 -12.32 -13.67 12.31
N CYS A 83 -11.02 -13.36 12.35
CA CYS A 83 -10.34 -12.61 11.29
C CYS A 83 -9.69 -13.46 10.20
N SER A 84 -9.63 -14.79 10.38
CA SER A 84 -9.02 -15.71 9.40
C SER A 84 -10.02 -16.37 8.45
N THR A 85 -11.31 -16.04 8.54
CA THR A 85 -12.35 -16.66 7.69
C THR A 85 -13.02 -15.65 6.77
N GLU A 86 -12.34 -15.25 5.70
CA GLU A 86 -12.93 -14.98 4.37
C GLU A 86 -11.92 -15.29 3.26
#